data_AF-A0A9D9LIX9-F1
#
_entry.id   AF-A0A9D9LIX9-F1
#
_cell.length_a   1.000
_cell.length_b   1.000
_cell.length_c   1.000
_cell.angle_alpha   90.00
_cell.angle_beta   90.00
_cell.angle_gamma   90.00
#
_symmetry.space_group_name_H-M   'P 1'
#
loop_
_entity.id
_entity.type
_entity.pdbx_description
1 polymer ?
#
loop_
_entity_poly.entity_id
_entity_poly.type
_entity_poly.pdbx_seq_one_letter_code
_entity_poly.pdbx_strand_id
1 'polypeptide(L)'
;MPKGRRYDDPYAITLFTDLSKRLGKSIKVDGFSPGATISGRMTLHGLPINVFSINYDVYGTDRAGSVKKLTHATFRRTSPCSRPFHDFTVSHEGTIFPCCQMFVDNEHHRASFAIGRITDFPDIFAAYATQAMARWRAELLRFGPKKSPCDTCNLECRDPQPGESERRDELYRRFVRPVPDAPPHPRRPIFGRWLDGGKSE
;
A
#
# COMPACT_ATOMS: atom_id res chain seq x y z
N MET A 1 -8.73 8.12 16.63
CA MET A 1 -8.07 9.04 17.58
C MET A 1 -8.43 10.47 17.18
N PRO A 2 -8.61 11.40 18.12
CA PRO A 2 -8.77 12.81 17.81
C PRO A 2 -7.54 13.33 17.05
N LYS A 3 -7.75 14.30 16.15
CA LYS A 3 -6.66 14.90 15.37
C LYS A 3 -5.54 15.38 16.31
N GLY A 4 -4.30 14.99 16.02
CA GLY A 4 -3.11 15.40 16.78
C GLY A 4 -2.81 14.61 18.06
N ARG A 5 -3.65 13.65 18.46
CA ARG A 5 -3.36 12.79 19.62
C ARG A 5 -2.68 11.48 19.20
N ARG A 6 -1.81 10.98 20.08
CA ARG A 6 -1.23 9.64 19.97
C ARG A 6 -2.28 8.57 20.28
N TYR A 7 -1.95 7.33 19.93
CA TYR A 7 -2.76 6.18 20.32
C TYR A 7 -2.89 6.11 21.85
N ASP A 8 -4.10 5.78 22.32
CA ASP A 8 -4.48 5.74 23.74
C ASP A 8 -5.50 4.62 23.96
N ASP A 9 -5.16 3.63 24.81
CA ASP A 9 -6.01 2.46 25.04
C ASP A 9 -7.38 2.81 25.65
N PRO A 10 -7.48 3.65 26.71
CA PRO A 10 -8.77 4.11 27.23
C PRO A 10 -9.69 4.72 26.16
N TYR A 11 -9.15 5.56 25.28
CA TYR A 11 -9.93 6.12 24.18
C TYR A 11 -10.36 5.04 23.18
N ALA A 12 -9.48 4.12 22.79
CA ALA A 12 -9.84 3.00 21.91
C ALA A 12 -10.95 2.12 22.50
N ILE A 13 -10.89 1.82 23.80
CA ILE A 13 -11.92 1.06 24.54
C ILE A 13 -13.26 1.83 24.55
N THR A 14 -13.20 3.16 24.72
CA THR A 14 -14.40 4.01 24.65
C THR A 14 -15.06 3.89 23.27
N LEU A 15 -14.29 3.92 22.18
CA LEU A 15 -14.82 3.73 20.83
C LEU A 15 -15.46 2.35 20.62
N PHE A 16 -14.88 1.28 21.19
CA PHE A 16 -15.48 -0.06 21.17
C PHE A 16 -16.82 -0.06 21.91
N THR A 17 -16.87 0.56 23.08
CA THR A 17 -18.09 0.68 23.89
C THR A 17 -19.17 1.47 23.14
N ASP A 18 -18.82 2.59 22.53
CA ASP A 18 -19.74 3.43 21.77
C ASP A 18 -20.24 2.75 20.50
N LEU A 19 -19.39 1.99 19.81
CA LEU A 19 -19.81 1.16 18.68
C LEU A 19 -20.78 0.07 19.13
N SER A 20 -20.46 -0.64 20.22
CA SER A 20 -21.32 -1.68 20.79
C SER A 20 -22.71 -1.15 21.17
N LYS A 21 -22.77 0.02 21.82
CA LYS A 21 -24.03 0.71 22.16
C LYS A 21 -24.83 1.10 20.93
N ARG A 22 -24.20 1.74 19.93
CA ARG A 22 -24.86 2.14 18.68
C ARG A 22 -25.44 0.98 17.89
N LEU A 23 -24.76 -0.17 17.92
CA LEU A 23 -25.21 -1.37 17.21
C LEU A 23 -26.16 -2.26 18.03
N GLY A 24 -26.36 -1.97 19.32
CA GLY A 24 -27.15 -2.85 20.21
C GLY A 24 -26.60 -4.27 20.31
N LYS A 25 -25.29 -4.44 20.12
CA LYS A 25 -24.60 -5.74 20.09
C LYS A 25 -23.29 -5.66 20.86
N SER A 26 -23.02 -6.65 21.71
CA SER A 26 -21.74 -6.74 22.42
C SER A 26 -20.60 -7.07 21.47
N ILE A 27 -19.46 -6.40 21.67
CA ILE A 27 -18.19 -6.78 21.04
C ILE A 27 -17.46 -7.69 22.02
N LYS A 28 -17.18 -8.92 21.61
CA LYS A 28 -16.31 -9.83 22.36
C LYS A 28 -14.87 -9.49 22.03
N VAL A 29 -14.16 -8.83 22.95
CA VAL A 29 -12.71 -8.60 22.84
C VAL A 29 -12.00 -9.95 22.88
N ASP A 30 -11.11 -10.19 21.94
CA ASP A 30 -10.34 -11.43 21.82
C ASP A 30 -8.83 -11.21 21.66
N GLY A 31 -8.39 -9.96 21.58
CA GLY A 31 -6.98 -9.58 21.60
C GLY A 31 -6.79 -8.21 22.23
N PHE A 32 -5.80 -8.10 23.12
CA PHE A 32 -5.42 -6.83 23.72
C PHE A 32 -3.91 -6.84 24.00
N SER A 33 -3.20 -5.92 23.34
CA SER A 33 -1.79 -5.61 23.60
C SER A 33 -1.70 -4.14 23.98
N PRO A 34 -1.41 -3.82 25.27
CA PRO A 34 -1.32 -2.44 25.74
C PRO A 34 -0.39 -1.58 24.89
N GLY A 35 -0.84 -0.38 24.57
CA GLY A 35 -0.14 0.60 23.72
C GLY A 35 0.00 0.18 22.25
N ALA A 36 -0.60 -0.93 21.84
CA ALA A 36 -0.34 -1.58 20.56
C ALA A 36 -1.62 -1.89 19.77
N THR A 37 -2.51 -2.72 20.30
CA THR A 37 -3.74 -3.07 19.61
C THR A 37 -4.83 -3.57 20.55
N ILE A 38 -6.08 -3.36 20.15
CA ILE A 38 -7.26 -4.04 20.69
C ILE A 38 -8.04 -4.63 19.53
N SER A 39 -8.46 -5.90 19.65
CA SER A 39 -9.30 -6.60 18.68
C SER A 39 -10.49 -7.24 19.36
N GLY A 40 -11.59 -7.33 18.64
CA GLY A 40 -12.76 -8.05 19.05
C GLY A 40 -13.63 -8.45 17.87
N ARG A 41 -14.62 -9.27 18.18
CA ARG A 41 -15.58 -9.79 17.21
C ARG A 41 -17.01 -9.57 17.68
N MET A 42 -17.90 -9.40 16.72
CA MET A 42 -19.33 -9.41 16.95
C MET A 42 -20.06 -10.00 15.75
N THR A 43 -21.35 -10.26 15.91
CA THR A 43 -22.22 -10.70 14.82
C THR A 43 -23.38 -9.72 14.68
N LEU A 44 -23.54 -9.16 13.49
CA LEU A 44 -24.61 -8.22 13.16
C LEU A 44 -25.41 -8.79 11.99
N HIS A 45 -26.68 -9.13 12.21
CA HIS A 45 -27.56 -9.75 11.20
C HIS A 45 -26.95 -11.00 10.53
N GLY A 46 -26.27 -11.85 11.31
CA GLY A 46 -25.59 -13.04 10.81
C GLY A 46 -24.22 -12.78 10.17
N LEU A 47 -23.81 -11.52 10.00
CA LEU A 47 -22.50 -11.17 9.46
C LEU A 47 -21.46 -11.11 10.58
N PRO A 48 -20.35 -11.88 10.50
CA PRO A 48 -19.24 -11.73 11.42
C PRO A 48 -18.51 -10.42 11.14
N ILE A 49 -18.34 -9.60 12.17
CA ILE A 49 -17.63 -8.31 12.10
C ILE A 49 -16.41 -8.39 13.01
N ASN A 50 -15.24 -8.12 12.43
CA ASN A 50 -14.01 -7.88 13.18
C ASN A 50 -13.90 -6.38 13.49
N VAL A 51 -13.75 -6.04 14.75
CA VAL A 51 -13.52 -4.68 15.23
C VAL A 51 -12.13 -4.61 15.79
N PHE A 52 -11.32 -3.67 15.33
CA PHE A 52 -9.96 -3.51 15.83
C PHE A 52 -9.54 -2.05 15.89
N SER A 53 -8.59 -1.76 16.76
CA SER A 53 -7.83 -0.51 16.79
C SER A 53 -6.34 -0.87 16.85
N ILE A 54 -5.53 -0.20 16.03
CA ILE A 54 -4.11 -0.47 15.88
C ILE A 54 -3.35 0.83 16.12
N ASN A 55 -2.28 0.74 16.90
CA ASN A 55 -1.32 1.81 17.04
C ASN A 55 -0.40 1.86 15.81
N TYR A 56 -0.73 2.75 14.87
CA TYR A 56 0.08 2.97 13.68
C TYR A 56 1.43 3.64 13.95
N ASP A 57 1.68 4.19 15.15
CA ASP A 57 3.03 4.61 15.53
C ASP A 57 3.98 3.40 15.70
N VAL A 58 3.43 2.22 15.98
CA VAL A 58 4.20 0.97 16.18
C VAL A 58 4.13 0.09 14.94
N TYR A 59 2.92 -0.14 14.41
CA TYR A 59 2.69 -1.09 13.30
C TYR A 59 2.52 -0.42 11.94
N GLY A 60 2.56 0.92 11.89
CA GLY A 60 2.43 1.64 10.63
C GLY A 60 3.63 1.43 9.71
N THR A 61 3.40 1.82 8.47
CA THR A 61 4.42 1.90 7.43
C THR A 61 4.70 3.37 7.12
N ASP A 62 5.87 3.66 6.57
CA ASP A 62 6.26 5.02 6.22
C ASP A 62 5.57 5.56 4.95
N ARG A 63 4.69 4.78 4.34
CA ARG A 63 3.88 5.13 3.15
C ARG A 63 4.77 5.69 2.03
N ALA A 64 5.68 4.86 1.53
CA ALA A 64 6.65 5.23 0.50
C ALA A 64 7.53 6.42 0.93
N GLY A 65 7.87 6.48 2.22
CA GLY A 65 8.71 7.53 2.80
C GLY A 65 8.01 8.88 3.04
N SER A 66 6.68 8.98 2.89
CA SER A 66 5.93 10.21 3.16
C SER A 66 5.72 10.46 4.66
N VAL A 67 5.59 9.42 5.47
CA VAL A 67 5.42 9.53 6.94
C VAL A 67 6.78 9.42 7.61
N LYS A 68 7.52 10.53 7.68
CA LYS A 68 8.92 10.58 8.15
C LYS A 68 9.16 9.97 9.52
N LYS A 69 8.21 10.12 10.46
CA LYS A 69 8.29 9.52 11.80
C LYS A 69 8.35 7.98 11.77
N LEU A 70 7.77 7.37 10.74
CA LEU A 70 7.76 5.92 10.53
C LEU A 70 8.85 5.45 9.57
N THR A 71 9.59 6.37 8.94
CA THR A 71 10.77 6.04 8.14
C THR A 71 11.91 5.68 9.09
N HIS A 72 12.22 4.40 9.16
CA HIS A 72 13.25 3.87 10.04
C HIS A 72 14.65 4.24 9.55
N ALA A 73 15.41 4.99 10.37
CA ALA A 73 16.75 5.43 10.00
C ALA A 73 17.71 4.25 9.75
N THR A 74 17.58 3.17 10.53
CA THR A 74 18.50 2.01 10.54
C THR A 74 17.98 0.82 9.73
N PHE A 75 16.66 0.64 9.60
CA PHE A 75 16.09 -0.46 8.84
C PHE A 75 16.27 -0.23 7.33
N ARG A 76 16.72 -1.27 6.63
CA ARG A 76 16.74 -1.31 5.16
C ARG A 76 16.12 -2.62 4.70
N ARG A 77 15.15 -2.51 3.82
CA ARG A 77 14.49 -3.68 3.24
C ARG A 77 15.49 -4.45 2.38
N THR A 78 15.65 -5.72 2.70
CA THR A 78 16.32 -6.70 1.85
C THR A 78 15.36 -7.77 1.33
N SER A 79 14.21 -7.91 1.98
CA SER A 79 13.19 -8.89 1.64
C SER A 79 12.50 -8.54 0.31
N PRO A 80 12.09 -9.55 -0.47
CA PRO A 80 11.27 -9.32 -1.65
C PRO A 80 9.87 -8.80 -1.32
N CYS A 81 9.18 -8.29 -2.32
CA CYS A 81 7.77 -7.90 -2.20
C CYS A 81 6.98 -8.51 -3.35
N SER A 82 5.94 -9.30 -3.02
CA SER A 82 5.08 -9.93 -4.02
C SER A 82 3.96 -9.02 -4.51
N ARG A 83 3.67 -7.90 -3.82
CA ARG A 83 2.54 -7.00 -4.13
C ARG A 83 2.45 -6.64 -5.62
N PRO A 84 3.51 -6.17 -6.31
CA PRO A 84 3.39 -5.78 -7.73
C PRO A 84 3.10 -6.94 -8.70
N PHE A 85 3.15 -8.19 -8.22
CA PHE A 85 2.80 -9.37 -9.01
C PHE A 85 1.31 -9.65 -9.02
N HIS A 86 0.57 -9.25 -8.00
CA HIS A 86 -0.87 -9.53 -7.88
C HIS A 86 -1.74 -8.28 -7.73
N ASP A 87 -1.14 -7.16 -7.32
CA ASP A 87 -1.85 -5.91 -7.06
C ASP A 87 -1.21 -4.74 -7.81
N PHE A 88 -2.06 -3.77 -8.15
CA PHE A 88 -1.68 -2.37 -8.33
C PHE A 88 -2.84 -1.50 -7.88
N THR A 89 -2.56 -0.24 -7.57
CA THR A 89 -3.56 0.70 -7.03
C THR A 89 -4.01 1.65 -8.12
N VAL A 90 -5.32 1.80 -8.27
CA VAL A 90 -5.94 2.84 -9.10
C VAL A 90 -6.55 3.87 -8.16
N SER A 91 -6.12 5.12 -8.25
CA SER A 91 -6.66 6.21 -7.43
C SER A 91 -8.06 6.64 -7.88
N HIS A 92 -8.74 7.46 -7.08
CA HIS A 92 -10.06 8.00 -7.41
C HIS A 92 -10.08 8.80 -8.73
N GLU A 93 -8.94 9.37 -9.15
CA GLU A 93 -8.80 10.10 -10.40
C GLU A 93 -8.26 9.23 -11.55
N GLY A 94 -8.09 7.92 -11.33
CA GLY A 94 -7.64 6.95 -12.33
C GLY A 94 -6.13 6.80 -12.45
N THR A 95 -5.33 7.45 -11.59
CA THR A 95 -3.86 7.31 -11.59
C THR A 95 -3.45 5.94 -11.05
N ILE A 96 -2.56 5.26 -11.76
CA ILE A 96 -2.07 3.93 -11.44
C ILE A 96 -0.74 4.01 -10.68
N PHE A 97 -0.66 3.28 -9.56
CA PHE A 97 0.55 3.06 -8.78
C PHE A 97 0.86 1.57 -8.63
N PRO A 98 2.14 1.17 -8.55
CA PRO A 98 2.54 -0.23 -8.39
C PRO A 98 2.21 -0.82 -7.01
N CYS A 99 1.84 0.00 -6.02
CA CYS A 99 1.62 -0.43 -4.64
C CYS A 99 0.68 0.53 -3.89
N CYS A 100 -0.09 -0.01 -2.93
CA CYS A 100 -1.01 0.74 -2.06
C CYS A 100 -0.33 1.65 -1.03
N GLN A 101 1.01 1.68 -1.00
CA GLN A 101 1.79 2.56 -0.14
C GLN A 101 2.03 3.94 -0.77
N MET A 102 1.67 4.11 -2.04
CA MET A 102 1.78 5.35 -2.80
C MET A 102 0.39 5.95 -2.97
N PHE A 103 0.32 7.28 -2.96
CA PHE A 103 -0.94 8.00 -2.93
C PHE A 103 -0.92 9.15 -3.91
N VAL A 104 -2.07 9.41 -4.51
CA VAL A 104 -2.21 10.39 -5.56
C VAL A 104 -2.13 11.82 -5.06
N ASP A 105 -2.59 12.08 -3.84
CA ASP A 105 -2.55 13.38 -3.17
C ASP A 105 -1.14 13.82 -2.75
N ASN A 106 -0.18 12.89 -2.71
CA ASN A 106 1.22 13.20 -2.48
C ASN A 106 1.92 13.52 -3.81
N GLU A 107 2.35 14.78 -3.97
CA GLU A 107 2.99 15.26 -5.20
C GLU A 107 4.26 14.49 -5.57
N HIS A 108 5.10 14.15 -4.57
CA HIS A 108 6.30 13.37 -4.80
C HIS A 108 5.95 11.96 -5.30
N HIS A 109 4.97 11.30 -4.69
CA HIS A 109 4.51 9.99 -5.14
C HIS A 109 4.00 10.06 -6.58
N ARG A 110 3.14 11.03 -6.89
CA ARG A 110 2.60 11.23 -8.23
C ARG A 110 3.72 11.48 -9.25
N ALA A 111 4.71 12.30 -8.91
CA ALA A 111 5.81 12.65 -9.82
C ALA A 111 6.83 11.52 -10.03
N SER A 112 7.07 10.70 -9.01
CA SER A 112 8.17 9.71 -9.02
C SER A 112 7.70 8.27 -9.25
N PHE A 113 6.47 7.91 -8.90
CA PHE A 113 6.05 6.51 -8.84
C PHE A 113 4.76 6.19 -9.62
N ALA A 114 4.09 7.19 -10.19
CA ALA A 114 2.93 6.94 -11.04
C ALA A 114 3.33 6.17 -12.32
N ILE A 115 2.52 5.18 -12.69
CA ILE A 115 2.69 4.40 -13.92
C ILE A 115 2.04 5.12 -15.11
N GLY A 116 0.91 5.78 -14.88
CA GLY A 116 0.08 6.43 -15.88
C GLY A 116 -1.36 6.55 -15.38
N ARG A 117 -2.29 6.98 -16.22
CA ARG A 117 -3.73 6.92 -15.94
C ARG A 117 -4.32 5.66 -16.56
N ILE A 118 -5.37 5.11 -15.97
CA ILE A 118 -6.05 3.93 -16.51
C ILE A 118 -6.58 4.14 -17.93
N THR A 119 -6.93 5.38 -18.28
CA THR A 119 -7.37 5.78 -19.62
C THR A 119 -6.24 5.85 -20.66
N ASP A 120 -4.98 5.78 -20.24
CA ASP A 120 -3.82 5.79 -21.14
C ASP A 120 -3.56 4.40 -21.75
N PHE A 121 -4.29 3.38 -21.30
CA PHE A 121 -4.15 1.99 -21.69
C PHE A 121 -5.45 1.45 -22.28
N PRO A 122 -5.40 0.48 -23.22
CA PRO A 122 -6.60 -0.11 -23.81
C PRO A 122 -7.42 -0.91 -22.79
N ASP A 123 -6.74 -1.52 -21.81
CA ASP A 123 -7.38 -2.26 -20.72
C ASP A 123 -6.44 -2.35 -19.49
N ILE A 124 -6.97 -2.93 -18.41
CA ILE A 124 -6.28 -3.11 -17.13
C ILE A 124 -5.06 -4.06 -17.23
N PHE A 125 -5.10 -5.03 -18.16
CA PHE A 125 -4.01 -5.98 -18.36
C PHE A 125 -2.84 -5.31 -19.08
N ALA A 126 -3.11 -4.44 -20.05
CA ALA A 126 -2.12 -3.62 -20.71
C ALA A 126 -1.42 -2.69 -19.72
N ALA A 127 -2.17 -2.06 -18.80
CA ALA A 127 -1.59 -1.25 -17.72
C ALA A 127 -0.64 -2.07 -16.82
N TYR A 128 -1.05 -3.28 -16.43
CA TYR A 128 -0.23 -4.20 -15.64
C TYR A 128 1.01 -4.72 -16.38
N ALA A 129 0.90 -4.94 -17.69
CA ALA A 129 1.95 -5.46 -18.55
C ALA A 129 2.94 -4.38 -19.03
N THR A 130 2.74 -3.11 -18.65
CA THR A 130 3.67 -2.03 -18.97
C THR A 130 5.10 -2.35 -18.53
N GLN A 131 6.06 -1.79 -19.26
CA GLN A 131 7.48 -1.88 -18.92
C GLN A 131 7.78 -1.31 -17.53
N ALA A 132 7.09 -0.23 -17.13
CA ALA A 132 7.21 0.35 -15.80
C ALA A 132 6.78 -0.65 -14.71
N MET A 133 5.60 -1.28 -14.83
CA MET A 133 5.15 -2.30 -13.88
C MET A 133 6.04 -3.56 -13.90
N ALA A 134 6.56 -3.96 -15.06
CA ALA A 134 7.49 -5.08 -15.18
C ALA A 134 8.81 -4.81 -14.42
N ARG A 135 9.31 -3.57 -14.46
CA ARG A 135 10.51 -3.15 -13.69
C ARG A 135 10.27 -3.26 -12.18
N TRP A 136 9.09 -2.85 -11.69
CA TRP A 136 8.73 -3.02 -10.28
C TRP A 136 8.75 -4.47 -9.83
N ARG A 137 8.14 -5.36 -10.62
CA ARG A 137 8.17 -6.81 -10.35
C ARG A 137 9.60 -7.33 -10.34
N ALA A 138 10.42 -6.98 -11.33
CA ALA A 138 11.80 -7.42 -11.43
C ALA A 138 12.65 -6.96 -10.22
N GLU A 139 12.57 -5.69 -9.84
CA GLU A 139 13.33 -5.11 -8.72
C GLU A 139 12.97 -5.76 -7.37
N LEU A 140 11.70 -6.11 -7.19
CA LEU A 140 11.17 -6.68 -5.94
C LEU A 140 11.18 -8.22 -5.93
N LEU A 141 11.65 -8.86 -7.00
CA LEU A 141 11.70 -10.32 -7.17
C LEU A 141 12.83 -10.99 -6.41
N ARG A 142 13.82 -10.32 -5.82
CA ARG A 142 14.96 -11.02 -5.18
C ARG A 142 15.16 -10.60 -3.75
N PHE A 143 15.97 -11.33 -2.99
CA PHE A 143 16.55 -10.80 -1.76
C PHE A 143 17.67 -9.81 -2.10
N GLY A 144 18.06 -8.97 -1.15
CA GLY A 144 19.10 -7.94 -1.31
C GLY A 144 18.55 -6.51 -1.28
N PRO A 145 19.42 -5.49 -1.35
CA PRO A 145 19.02 -4.08 -1.19
C PRO A 145 17.90 -3.68 -2.15
N LYS A 146 16.94 -2.88 -1.66
CA LYS A 146 15.87 -2.30 -2.49
C LYS A 146 16.16 -0.84 -2.82
N LYS A 147 15.55 -0.38 -3.92
CA LYS A 147 15.51 1.04 -4.30
C LYS A 147 14.36 1.76 -3.63
N SER A 148 14.50 3.08 -3.56
CA SER A 148 13.43 3.97 -3.13
C SER A 148 12.16 3.76 -3.97
N PRO A 149 10.97 3.76 -3.35
CA PRO A 149 10.69 4.00 -1.94
C PRO A 149 10.54 2.69 -1.13
N CYS A 150 10.93 1.55 -1.70
CA CYS A 150 10.79 0.25 -1.05
C CYS A 150 11.95 -0.08 -0.09
N ASP A 151 13.03 0.68 -0.15
CA ASP A 151 14.24 0.54 0.66
C ASP A 151 13.99 0.75 2.16
N THR A 152 12.99 1.55 2.53
CA THR A 152 12.58 1.78 3.93
C THR A 152 11.26 1.11 4.31
N CYS A 153 10.58 0.46 3.36
CA CYS A 153 9.27 -0.13 3.58
C CYS A 153 9.35 -1.43 4.41
N ASN A 154 8.71 -1.43 5.57
CA ASN A 154 8.63 -2.56 6.51
C ASN A 154 7.44 -3.51 6.26
N LEU A 155 6.58 -3.24 5.26
CA LEU A 155 5.39 -4.05 5.00
C LEU A 155 5.76 -5.46 4.52
N GLU A 156 5.24 -6.49 5.19
CA GLU A 156 5.47 -7.90 4.83
C GLU A 156 6.96 -8.28 4.74
N CYS A 157 7.82 -7.60 5.49
CA CYS A 157 9.24 -7.94 5.57
C CYS A 157 9.45 -9.20 6.38
N ARG A 158 10.22 -10.15 5.84
CA ARG A 158 10.60 -11.38 6.50
C ARG A 158 11.96 -11.88 6.02
N ASP A 159 12.53 -12.78 6.81
CA ASP A 159 13.73 -13.51 6.45
C ASP A 159 13.46 -14.57 5.37
N PRO A 160 14.48 -14.90 4.55
CA PRO A 160 14.39 -15.96 3.57
C PRO A 160 14.14 -17.31 4.24
N GLN A 161 13.26 -18.11 3.64
CA GLN A 161 13.16 -19.53 3.97
C GLN A 161 14.32 -20.30 3.32
N PRO A 162 14.72 -21.48 3.84
CA PRO A 162 15.81 -22.28 3.25
C PRO A 162 15.60 -22.53 1.75
N GLY A 163 16.61 -22.23 0.92
CA GLY A 163 16.58 -22.42 -0.53
C GLY A 163 15.76 -21.37 -1.31
N GLU A 164 15.09 -20.44 -0.64
CA GLU A 164 14.21 -19.46 -1.29
C GLU A 164 15.01 -18.43 -2.10
N SER A 165 16.12 -17.95 -1.54
CA SER A 165 16.97 -16.95 -2.20
C SER A 165 17.51 -17.49 -3.52
N GLU A 166 18.07 -18.70 -3.52
CA GLU A 166 18.62 -19.38 -4.69
C GLU A 166 17.54 -19.61 -5.75
N ARG A 167 16.36 -20.09 -5.33
CA ARG A 167 15.22 -20.30 -6.24
C ARG A 167 14.80 -18.99 -6.91
N ARG A 168 14.73 -17.89 -6.16
CA ARG A 168 14.30 -16.59 -6.70
C ARG A 168 15.37 -15.98 -7.61
N ASP A 169 16.64 -16.23 -7.34
CA ASP A 169 17.75 -15.87 -8.24
C ASP A 169 17.75 -16.69 -9.54
N GLU A 170 17.41 -17.97 -9.47
CA GLU A 170 17.19 -18.80 -10.66
C GLU A 170 16.03 -18.28 -11.50
N LEU A 171 14.87 -18.01 -10.89
CA LEU A 171 13.71 -17.44 -11.57
C LEU A 171 14.04 -16.09 -12.21
N TYR A 172 14.79 -15.23 -11.51
CA TYR A 172 15.23 -13.95 -12.03
C TYR A 172 16.08 -14.13 -13.28
N ARG A 173 17.11 -14.99 -13.24
CA ARG A 173 17.98 -15.27 -14.40
C ARG A 173 17.21 -15.87 -15.58
N ARG A 174 16.23 -16.73 -15.30
CA ARG A 174 15.44 -17.42 -16.33
C ARG A 174 14.44 -16.51 -17.04
N PHE A 175 13.78 -15.62 -16.30
CA PHE A 175 12.61 -14.90 -16.81
C PHE A 175 12.79 -13.38 -16.91
N VAL A 176 13.70 -12.78 -16.14
CA VAL A 176 13.93 -11.33 -16.16
C VAL A 176 15.07 -11.02 -17.12
N ARG A 177 14.72 -10.59 -18.33
CA ARG A 177 15.68 -10.03 -19.29
C ARG A 177 16.04 -8.59 -18.89
N PRO A 178 17.23 -8.08 -19.28
CA PRO A 178 17.52 -6.65 -19.18
C PRO A 178 16.42 -5.87 -19.89
N VAL A 179 15.73 -5.01 -19.15
CA VAL A 179 14.69 -4.16 -19.70
C VAL A 179 15.38 -2.91 -20.25
N PRO A 180 15.35 -2.63 -21.56
CA PRO A 180 15.96 -1.42 -22.13
C PRO A 180 15.43 -0.18 -21.42
N ASP A 181 16.25 0.88 -21.29
CA ASP A 181 15.78 2.14 -20.72
C ASP A 181 14.56 2.69 -21.44
N ALA A 182 13.44 2.69 -20.72
CA ALA A 182 12.20 3.27 -21.20
C ALA A 182 12.41 4.79 -21.24
N PRO A 183 12.08 5.48 -22.35
CA PRO A 183 11.98 6.92 -22.29
C PRO A 183 10.93 7.30 -21.24
N PRO A 184 11.14 8.40 -20.49
CA PRO A 184 10.14 8.86 -19.54
C PRO A 184 8.79 9.00 -20.25
N HIS A 185 7.73 8.43 -19.67
CA HIS A 185 6.39 8.58 -20.23
C HIS A 185 6.09 10.08 -20.42
N PRO A 186 5.57 10.48 -21.59
CA PRO A 186 5.26 11.88 -21.84
C PRO A 186 4.27 12.35 -20.79
N ARG A 187 4.70 13.32 -19.97
CA ARG A 187 3.85 13.97 -18.98
C ARG A 187 2.76 14.72 -19.73
N ARG A 188 1.59 14.11 -19.93
CA ARG A 188 0.41 14.88 -20.31
C ARG A 188 0.00 15.74 -19.11
N PRO A 189 -0.22 17.06 -19.27
CA PRO A 189 -0.72 17.89 -18.19
C PRO A 189 -2.05 17.32 -17.69
N ILE A 190 -2.16 17.11 -16.39
CA ILE A 190 -3.25 16.36 -15.73
C ILE A 190 -4.55 17.19 -15.61
N PHE A 191 -4.61 18.39 -16.18
CA PHE A 191 -5.82 19.21 -16.18
C PHE A 191 -6.59 19.12 -17.50
N GLY A 192 -7.48 18.14 -17.59
CA GLY A 192 -8.62 18.14 -18.50
C GLY A 192 -9.90 18.42 -17.71
N ARG A 193 -10.58 19.53 -18.04
CA ARG A 193 -11.87 19.97 -17.50
C ARG A 193 -12.88 18.81 -17.44
N TRP A 194 -13.14 18.28 -16.25
CA TRP A 194 -14.21 17.30 -16.00
C TRP A 194 -15.54 17.95 -15.55
N LEU A 195 -15.65 19.28 -15.56
CA LEU A 195 -16.83 20.00 -15.06
C LEU A 195 -17.43 21.06 -16.00
N ASP A 196 -17.14 21.02 -17.30
CA ASP A 196 -17.96 21.78 -18.25
C ASP A 196 -19.14 20.92 -18.68
N GLY A 197 -20.20 20.98 -17.88
CA GLY A 197 -21.52 20.49 -18.25
C GLY A 197 -21.94 21.15 -19.55
N GLY A 198 -21.92 20.37 -20.63
CA GLY A 198 -22.50 20.77 -21.91
C GLY A 198 -23.98 21.08 -21.71
N LYS A 199 -24.33 22.36 -21.88
CA LYS A 199 -25.67 22.72 -22.33
C LYS A 199 -25.69 22.44 -23.83
N SER A 200 -26.39 21.37 -24.22
CA SER A 200 -26.90 21.26 -25.58
C SER A 200 -28.01 22.31 -25.76
N GLU A 201 -27.97 22.97 -26.91
CA GLU A 201 -28.97 23.91 -27.43
C GLU A 201 -30.39 23.35 -27.43
#